data_AF-A0A1V9YXN1-F1
#
_entry.id   AF-A0A1V9YXN1-F1
#
_cell.length_a   1.000
_cell.length_b   1.000
_cell.length_c   1.000
_cell.angle_alpha   90.00
_cell.angle_beta   90.00
_cell.angle_gamma   90.00
#
_symmetry.space_group_name_H-M   'P 1'
#
loop_
_entity.id
_entity.type
_entity.pdbx_description
1 polymer ?
#
loop_
_entity_poly.entity_id
_entity_poly.type
_entity_poly.pdbx_seq_one_letter_code
_entity_poly.pdbx_strand_id
1 'polypeptide(L)'
;MTTNVTGFDDSTPNATSTIDDIFHFEQKHVYSTQNNPMCGITFPQWFSILRGYGRYIEWKYVPRALFLTLSSLFNAFLGLIESIWYPASVIDAMSLPEDPIFIIGHPRTGTTLLHNLLSSDVDSFFHCTTFCTGFSCCFLWFERWGKILFSGAIASTRPMDSMPLHFDLPQEDECATCVLSHGASYYLALAFMQQEKSLRKYLTISPEDGATPEDEAQWTNAFLFLLRKLVLRAQLQEPNKKRRMLLKSPIHTARVPLLRKLFPKATFIYLHRDPYKVLQSSAHMANTAFWYIYLNTPSDEQVTEYTLWQFERMWKGYNDAAVVDQTNSTRKVAGDILELSYNNLVTQPIESLKQVYNHAGISWTEEIESNYQKQVAALANYKVNQFVDLPASLRRVIQMRAKGYFSAFNYPQ
;
A
#
# COMPACT_ATOMS: atom_id res chain seq x y z
N MET A 1 15.47 27.26 -10.66
CA MET A 1 15.33 26.65 -11.99
C MET A 1 14.20 25.64 -11.90
N THR A 2 13.08 25.96 -12.53
CA THR A 2 11.84 25.17 -12.56
C THR A 2 12.07 23.91 -13.40
N THR A 3 12.29 22.78 -12.74
CA THR A 3 12.24 21.45 -13.37
C THR A 3 10.77 21.14 -13.63
N ASN A 4 10.31 21.40 -14.85
CA ASN A 4 9.08 20.85 -15.36
C ASN A 4 9.19 19.32 -15.27
N VAL A 5 8.34 18.71 -14.45
CA VAL A 5 8.13 17.26 -14.46
C VAL A 5 7.50 16.94 -15.80
N THR A 6 8.29 16.41 -16.74
CA THR A 6 7.77 15.79 -17.96
C THR A 6 6.85 14.66 -17.52
N GLY A 7 5.61 14.67 -18.00
CA GLY A 7 4.69 13.55 -17.83
C GLY A 7 5.33 12.25 -18.32
N PHE A 8 4.78 11.11 -17.92
CA PHE A 8 5.15 9.82 -18.50
C PHE A 8 4.93 9.89 -20.00
N ASP A 9 6.02 10.12 -20.74
CA ASP A 9 6.04 10.31 -22.18
C ASP A 9 6.45 9.00 -22.83
N ASP A 10 5.48 8.11 -23.03
CA ASP A 10 5.64 6.92 -23.88
C ASP A 10 5.79 7.30 -25.38
N SER A 11 5.70 8.59 -25.74
CA SER A 11 5.75 9.04 -27.14
C SER A 11 7.15 9.37 -27.63
N THR A 12 8.17 9.47 -26.76
CA THR A 12 9.58 9.42 -27.22
C THR A 12 9.95 7.98 -27.53
N PRO A 13 10.01 7.58 -28.81
CA PRO A 13 10.42 6.24 -29.15
C PRO A 13 11.91 6.16 -28.80
N ASN A 14 12.28 5.29 -27.85
CA ASN A 14 13.58 4.66 -28.00
C ASN A 14 13.56 4.01 -29.38
N ALA A 15 14.44 4.46 -30.28
CA ALA A 15 14.46 4.14 -31.71
C ALA A 15 14.69 2.64 -32.03
N THR A 16 14.35 1.74 -31.12
CA THR A 16 14.54 0.30 -31.16
C THR A 16 13.37 -0.52 -30.57
N SER A 17 12.27 0.08 -30.09
CA SER A 17 11.10 -0.66 -29.58
C SER A 17 9.94 -0.65 -30.57
N THR A 18 9.54 -1.83 -31.05
CA THR A 18 8.43 -2.04 -32.01
C THR A 18 7.20 -2.69 -31.36
N ILE A 19 7.06 -2.62 -30.04
CA ILE A 19 5.96 -3.27 -29.30
C ILE A 19 5.03 -2.19 -28.73
N ASP A 20 3.99 -1.81 -29.48
CA ASP A 20 3.01 -0.78 -29.08
C ASP A 20 2.08 -1.22 -27.92
N ASP A 21 2.21 -2.45 -27.44
CA ASP A 21 1.26 -3.12 -26.54
C ASP A 21 1.76 -3.20 -25.09
N ILE A 22 2.86 -2.52 -24.76
CA ILE A 22 3.48 -2.51 -23.42
C ILE A 22 3.83 -1.08 -22.97
N PHE A 23 4.07 -0.90 -21.67
CA PHE A 23 4.58 0.37 -21.12
C PHE A 23 6.12 0.39 -21.18
N HIS A 24 6.70 1.58 -21.33
CA HIS A 24 8.15 1.75 -21.36
C HIS A 24 8.70 2.40 -20.09
N PHE A 25 9.82 1.88 -19.57
CA PHE A 25 10.40 2.35 -18.31
C PHE A 25 11.84 2.80 -18.49
N GLU A 26 12.18 3.93 -17.86
CA GLU A 26 13.51 4.51 -17.90
C GLU A 26 14.22 4.23 -16.58
N GLN A 27 15.37 3.55 -16.64
CA GLN A 27 16.16 3.24 -15.45
C GLN A 27 16.62 4.51 -14.73
N LYS A 28 16.18 4.66 -13.47
CA LYS A 28 16.47 5.82 -12.62
C LYS A 28 16.98 5.39 -11.25
N HIS A 29 17.45 6.37 -10.47
CA HIS A 29 17.73 6.25 -9.04
C HIS A 29 18.61 5.06 -8.59
N VAL A 30 19.42 4.47 -9.48
CA VAL A 30 20.19 3.23 -9.23
C VAL A 30 21.02 3.29 -7.96
N TYR A 31 21.68 4.44 -7.71
CA TYR A 31 22.54 4.67 -6.55
C TYR A 31 21.82 5.31 -5.35
N SER A 32 20.51 5.57 -5.47
CA SER A 32 19.74 6.17 -4.39
C SER A 32 19.47 5.16 -3.26
N THR A 33 19.62 5.63 -2.04
CA THR A 33 19.24 4.93 -0.80
C THR A 33 17.97 5.50 -0.16
N GLN A 34 17.43 6.59 -0.71
CA GLN A 34 16.22 7.23 -0.22
C GLN A 34 14.96 6.46 -0.64
N ASN A 35 13.83 6.71 0.03
CA ASN A 35 12.50 6.19 -0.32
C ASN A 35 12.39 4.66 -0.43
N ASN A 36 13.34 3.91 0.14
CA ASN A 36 13.27 2.45 0.17
C ASN A 36 12.44 2.01 1.39
N PRO A 37 11.31 1.29 1.19
CA PRO A 37 10.42 0.91 2.29
C PRO A 37 11.05 -0.11 3.26
N MET A 38 12.16 -0.75 2.89
CA MET A 38 12.89 -1.68 3.75
C MET A 38 13.94 -0.98 4.63
N CYS A 39 14.02 0.35 4.66
CA CYS A 39 15.00 1.06 5.49
C CYS A 39 14.91 0.75 6.99
N GLY A 40 13.73 0.30 7.45
CA GLY A 40 13.44 -0.13 8.82
C GLY A 40 13.72 -1.60 9.15
N ILE A 41 14.20 -2.38 8.17
CA ILE A 41 14.42 -3.82 8.35
C ILE A 41 15.47 -4.09 9.43
N THR A 42 15.34 -5.17 10.20
CA THR A 42 16.36 -5.62 11.16
C THR A 42 17.30 -6.66 10.54
N PHE A 43 18.49 -6.83 11.11
CA PHE A 43 19.49 -7.77 10.58
C PHE A 43 18.96 -9.22 10.39
N PRO A 44 18.22 -9.84 11.33
CA PRO A 44 17.66 -11.18 11.11
C PRO A 44 16.68 -11.26 9.92
N GLN A 45 15.86 -10.22 9.74
CA GLN A 45 14.92 -10.13 8.61
C GLN A 45 15.66 -9.95 7.30
N TRP A 46 16.63 -9.03 7.25
CA TRP A 46 17.43 -8.77 6.07
C TRP A 46 18.29 -9.97 5.67
N PHE A 47 18.90 -10.65 6.65
CA PHE A 47 19.67 -11.87 6.42
C PHE A 47 18.79 -12.99 5.82
N SER A 48 17.54 -13.13 6.27
CA SER A 48 16.59 -14.08 5.67
C SER A 48 16.32 -13.77 4.19
N ILE A 49 16.11 -12.50 3.85
CA ILE A 49 15.93 -12.06 2.46
C ILE A 49 17.20 -12.30 1.64
N LEU A 50 18.38 -11.97 2.15
CA LEU A 50 19.65 -12.23 1.48
C LEU A 50 19.89 -13.72 1.23
N ARG A 51 19.52 -14.59 2.18
CA ARG A 51 19.64 -16.04 2.02
C ARG A 51 18.76 -16.57 0.87
N GLY A 52 17.55 -16.00 0.71
CA GLY A 52 16.62 -16.39 -0.36
C GLY A 52 16.95 -15.76 -1.72
N TYR A 53 17.28 -14.47 -1.73
CA TYR A 53 17.29 -13.63 -2.93
C TYR A 53 18.62 -12.89 -3.18
N GLY A 54 19.59 -12.95 -2.26
CA GLY A 54 20.84 -12.19 -2.34
C GLY A 54 21.66 -12.46 -3.59
N ARG A 55 21.60 -13.69 -4.13
CA ARG A 55 22.25 -14.07 -5.40
C ARG A 55 21.69 -13.34 -6.64
N TYR A 56 20.52 -12.72 -6.53
CA TYR A 56 19.89 -11.97 -7.61
C TYR A 56 20.20 -10.47 -7.54
N ILE A 57 20.93 -10.00 -6.51
CA ILE A 57 21.30 -8.60 -6.41
C ILE A 57 22.33 -8.28 -7.49
N GLU A 58 21.99 -7.38 -8.41
CA GLU A 58 22.93 -6.95 -9.45
C GLU A 58 23.98 -6.00 -8.87
N TRP A 59 25.19 -6.05 -9.42
CA TRP A 59 26.33 -5.26 -8.95
C TRP A 59 26.03 -3.76 -8.79
N LYS A 60 25.25 -3.19 -9.72
CA LYS A 60 24.87 -1.76 -9.69
C LYS A 60 24.02 -1.37 -8.46
N TYR A 61 23.32 -2.32 -7.85
CA TYR A 61 22.50 -2.09 -6.64
C TYR A 61 23.20 -2.50 -5.34
N VAL A 62 24.45 -2.98 -5.41
CA VAL A 62 25.26 -3.30 -4.22
C VAL A 62 25.35 -2.12 -3.23
N PRO A 63 25.53 -0.85 -3.65
CA PRO A 63 25.53 0.28 -2.71
C PRO A 63 24.23 0.37 -1.88
N ARG A 64 23.07 0.09 -2.50
CA ARG A 64 21.78 0.04 -1.80
C ARG A 64 21.70 -1.15 -0.86
N ALA A 65 22.13 -2.32 -1.28
CA ALA A 65 22.18 -3.51 -0.42
C ALA A 65 23.11 -3.32 0.79
N LEU A 66 24.26 -2.66 0.61
CA LEU A 66 25.17 -2.29 1.70
C LEU A 66 24.52 -1.30 2.66
N PHE A 67 23.84 -0.27 2.14
CA PHE A 67 23.06 0.66 2.97
C PHE A 67 22.02 -0.08 3.82
N LEU A 68 21.19 -0.93 3.20
CA LEU A 68 20.20 -1.75 3.93
C LEU A 68 20.87 -2.65 4.97
N THR A 69 22.03 -3.21 4.66
CA THR A 69 22.79 -4.05 5.61
C THR A 69 23.21 -3.23 6.84
N LEU A 70 23.78 -2.04 6.66
CA LEU A 70 24.19 -1.17 7.76
C LEU A 70 22.98 -0.66 8.57
N SER A 71 21.93 -0.19 7.90
CA SER A 71 20.67 0.20 8.54
C SER A 71 20.08 -0.96 9.35
N SER A 72 20.18 -2.20 8.84
CA SER A 72 19.61 -3.36 9.53
C SER A 72 20.27 -3.70 10.86
N LEU A 73 21.57 -3.44 10.99
CA LEU A 73 22.31 -3.59 12.25
C LEU A 73 21.89 -2.51 13.26
N PHE A 74 21.76 -1.27 12.80
CA PHE A 74 21.26 -0.17 13.62
C PHE A 74 19.83 -0.43 14.12
N ASN A 75 18.93 -0.84 13.22
CA ASN A 75 17.54 -1.16 13.57
C ASN A 75 17.44 -2.38 14.50
N ALA A 76 18.32 -3.38 14.35
CA ALA A 76 18.38 -4.52 15.27
C ALA A 76 18.76 -4.09 16.68
N PHE A 77 19.69 -3.14 16.83
CA PHE A 77 20.04 -2.56 18.11
C PHE A 77 18.86 -1.79 18.74
N LEU A 78 18.17 -0.94 17.97
CA LEU A 78 16.98 -0.23 18.46
C LEU A 78 15.85 -1.18 18.85
N GLY A 79 15.66 -2.26 18.08
CA GLY A 79 14.69 -3.30 18.37
C GLY A 79 15.02 -4.13 19.60
N LEU A 80 16.30 -4.36 19.89
CA LEU A 80 16.73 -4.98 21.14
C LEU A 80 16.32 -4.14 22.35
N ILE A 81 16.51 -2.81 22.29
CA ILE A 81 16.06 -1.90 23.35
C ILE A 81 14.54 -1.98 23.52
N GLU A 82 13.78 -1.97 22.42
CA GLU A 82 12.32 -2.09 22.49
C GLU A 82 11.91 -3.41 23.14
N SER A 83 12.58 -4.53 22.81
CA SER A 83 12.27 -5.84 23.39
C SER A 83 12.47 -5.93 24.91
N ILE A 84 13.30 -5.04 25.48
CA ILE A 84 13.50 -4.95 26.93
C ILE A 84 12.35 -4.17 27.58
N TRP A 85 11.91 -3.05 26.98
CA TRP A 85 10.87 -2.18 27.54
C TRP A 85 9.45 -2.68 27.25
N TYR A 86 9.26 -3.28 26.08
CA TYR A 86 8.01 -3.85 25.60
C TYR A 86 8.27 -5.28 25.09
N PRO A 87 8.47 -6.25 26.00
CA PRO A 87 8.67 -7.65 25.62
C PRO A 87 7.53 -8.18 24.75
N ALA A 88 7.82 -9.18 23.92
CA ALA A 88 6.82 -9.81 23.05
C ALA A 88 5.58 -10.29 23.83
N SER A 89 5.74 -10.77 25.06
CA SER A 89 4.62 -11.16 25.92
C SER A 89 3.65 -10.02 26.25
N VAL A 90 4.14 -8.78 26.38
CA VAL A 90 3.30 -7.59 26.58
C VAL A 90 2.54 -7.26 25.30
N ILE A 91 3.22 -7.32 24.16
CA ILE A 91 2.60 -7.05 22.85
C ILE A 91 1.54 -8.13 22.56
N ASP A 92 1.86 -9.40 22.74
CA ASP A 92 0.97 -10.53 22.47
C ASP A 92 -0.27 -10.58 23.38
N ALA A 93 -0.18 -9.99 24.57
CA ALA A 93 -1.31 -9.83 25.47
C ALA A 93 -2.31 -8.75 25.01
N MET A 94 -1.96 -7.90 24.05
CA MET A 94 -2.87 -6.88 23.54
C MET A 94 -4.03 -7.52 22.78
N SER A 95 -5.25 -7.21 23.20
CA SER A 95 -6.46 -7.57 22.47
C SER A 95 -6.55 -6.75 21.18
N LEU A 96 -6.69 -7.45 20.06
CA LEU A 96 -6.93 -6.80 18.78
C LEU A 96 -8.37 -6.28 18.69
N PRO A 97 -8.62 -5.14 18.03
CA PRO A 97 -9.97 -4.71 17.71
C PRO A 97 -10.67 -5.73 16.83
N GLU A 98 -11.94 -6.02 17.11
CA GLU A 98 -12.74 -6.96 16.31
C GLU A 98 -13.26 -6.33 15.01
N ASP A 99 -13.33 -5.00 14.96
CA ASP A 99 -13.99 -4.20 13.94
C ASP A 99 -13.04 -3.20 13.21
N PRO A 100 -11.84 -3.59 12.76
CA PRO A 100 -10.99 -2.68 11.98
C PRO A 100 -11.68 -2.24 10.67
N ILE A 101 -11.32 -1.05 10.19
CA ILE A 101 -11.72 -0.56 8.87
C ILE A 101 -10.55 -0.74 7.91
N PHE A 102 -10.78 -1.49 6.84
CA PHE A 102 -9.82 -1.71 5.76
C PHE A 102 -10.17 -0.85 4.56
N ILE A 103 -9.30 0.09 4.23
CA ILE A 103 -9.35 0.82 2.96
C ILE A 103 -8.64 -0.03 1.90
N ILE A 104 -9.41 -0.53 0.94
CA ILE A 104 -8.94 -1.44 -0.10
C ILE A 104 -9.24 -0.85 -1.49
N GLY A 105 -8.55 -1.34 -2.50
CA GLY A 105 -8.66 -0.91 -3.89
C GLY A 105 -7.33 -1.10 -4.60
N HIS A 106 -7.35 -1.06 -5.93
CA HIS A 106 -6.09 -1.07 -6.69
C HIS A 106 -5.20 0.12 -6.30
N PRO A 107 -3.87 0.01 -6.49
CA PRO A 107 -3.04 1.20 -6.48
C PRO A 107 -3.66 2.26 -7.40
N ARG A 108 -3.54 3.54 -7.03
CA ARG A 108 -3.99 4.69 -7.85
C ARG A 108 -5.51 4.90 -7.98
N THR A 109 -6.34 4.23 -7.17
CA THR A 109 -7.80 4.49 -7.09
C THR A 109 -8.20 5.56 -6.07
N GLY A 110 -7.23 6.24 -5.44
CA GLY A 110 -7.50 7.26 -4.41
C GLY A 110 -7.54 6.73 -2.98
N THR A 111 -7.16 5.48 -2.74
CA THR A 111 -7.07 4.89 -1.40
C THR A 111 -6.19 5.70 -0.43
N THR A 112 -5.10 6.32 -0.92
CA THR A 112 -4.29 7.23 -0.10
C THR A 112 -5.03 8.52 0.28
N LEU A 113 -5.83 9.08 -0.63
CA LEU A 113 -6.62 10.28 -0.33
C LEU A 113 -7.62 9.98 0.79
N LEU A 114 -8.37 8.89 0.66
CA LEU A 114 -9.32 8.48 1.70
C LEU A 114 -8.62 8.17 3.03
N HIS A 115 -7.47 7.48 3.00
CA HIS A 115 -6.72 7.19 4.23
C HIS A 115 -6.26 8.46 4.94
N ASN A 116 -5.70 9.45 4.21
CA ASN A 116 -5.31 10.73 4.80
C ASN A 116 -6.50 11.50 5.38
N LEU A 117 -7.63 11.53 4.67
CA LEU A 117 -8.84 12.16 5.20
C LEU A 117 -9.26 11.45 6.49
N LEU A 118 -9.59 10.16 6.46
CA LEU A 118 -10.08 9.44 7.65
C LEU A 118 -9.10 9.52 8.84
N SER A 119 -7.80 9.41 8.60
CA SER A 119 -6.77 9.53 9.63
C SER A 119 -6.68 10.92 10.28
N SER A 120 -7.24 11.97 9.68
CA SER A 120 -7.31 13.30 10.29
C SER A 120 -8.31 13.40 11.44
N ASP A 121 -9.25 12.45 11.55
CA ASP A 121 -10.10 12.28 12.72
C ASP A 121 -9.41 11.35 13.74
N VAL A 122 -8.54 11.97 14.54
CA VAL A 122 -7.80 11.31 15.63
C VAL A 122 -8.69 10.95 16.83
N ASP A 123 -9.95 11.40 16.83
CA ASP A 123 -10.92 11.09 17.86
C ASP A 123 -11.66 9.79 17.58
N SER A 124 -11.95 9.51 16.31
CA SER A 124 -12.57 8.26 15.88
C SER A 124 -11.55 7.18 15.55
N PHE A 125 -10.33 7.53 15.09
CA PHE A 125 -9.41 6.57 14.49
C PHE A 125 -7.98 6.60 15.02
N PHE A 126 -7.31 5.45 14.87
CA PHE A 126 -5.86 5.33 14.93
C PHE A 126 -5.38 4.43 13.80
N HIS A 127 -4.14 4.63 13.35
CA HIS A 127 -3.62 4.00 12.13
C HIS A 127 -2.11 3.77 12.21
N CYS A 128 -1.58 3.02 11.25
CA CYS A 128 -0.14 2.91 11.04
C CYS A 128 0.39 4.21 10.41
N THR A 129 1.37 4.85 11.04
CA THR A 129 2.01 6.05 10.50
C THR A 129 3.25 5.69 9.67
N THR A 130 3.73 6.65 8.87
CA THR A 130 4.99 6.50 8.12
C THR A 130 6.16 6.16 9.05
N PHE A 131 6.20 6.71 10.27
CA PHE A 131 7.19 6.32 11.27
C PHE A 131 7.02 4.87 11.73
N CYS A 132 5.79 4.44 12.06
CA CYS A 132 5.52 3.07 12.46
C CYS A 132 5.95 2.07 11.39
N THR A 133 5.76 2.40 10.11
CA THR A 133 6.20 1.54 9.01
C THR A 133 7.71 1.55 8.82
N GLY A 134 8.33 2.73 8.90
CA GLY A 134 9.78 2.88 8.70
C GLY A 134 10.62 2.37 9.86
N PHE A 135 10.03 2.21 11.06
CA PHE A 135 10.71 1.76 12.28
C PHE A 135 9.85 0.73 13.03
N SER A 136 9.35 -0.26 12.31
CA SER A 136 8.45 -1.31 12.82
C SER A 136 9.03 -2.11 13.99
N CYS A 137 10.36 -2.12 14.17
CA CYS A 137 11.05 -2.78 15.27
C CYS A 137 11.19 -1.94 16.56
N CYS A 138 10.94 -0.63 16.52
CA CYS A 138 11.27 0.25 17.67
C CYS A 138 10.33 1.45 17.90
N PHE A 139 9.22 1.57 17.18
CA PHE A 139 8.37 2.76 17.27
C PHE A 139 7.70 3.00 18.63
N LEU A 140 7.61 2.03 19.55
CA LEU A 140 6.93 2.25 20.84
C LEU A 140 7.70 3.19 21.76
N TRP A 141 9.03 3.14 21.71
CA TRP A 141 9.90 4.01 22.52
C TRP A 141 10.63 5.07 21.70
N PHE A 142 10.98 4.74 20.45
CA PHE A 142 11.90 5.55 19.66
C PHE A 142 11.20 6.67 18.89
N GLU A 143 9.87 6.62 18.72
CA GLU A 143 9.14 7.53 17.82
C GLU A 143 9.44 9.02 18.05
N ARG A 144 9.42 9.48 19.30
CA ARG A 144 9.69 10.88 19.62
C ARG A 144 11.13 11.28 19.24
N TRP A 145 12.10 10.44 19.54
CA TRP A 145 13.52 10.73 19.31
C TRP A 145 13.91 10.56 17.85
N GLY A 146 13.42 9.51 17.20
CA GLY A 146 13.65 9.22 15.79
C GLY A 146 13.12 10.34 14.88
N LYS A 147 11.94 10.91 15.18
CA LYS A 147 11.41 12.06 14.43
C LYS A 147 12.33 13.28 14.50
N ILE A 148 12.97 13.52 15.65
CA ILE A 148 13.93 14.62 15.81
C ILE A 148 15.20 14.30 15.00
N LEU A 149 15.76 13.11 15.20
CA LEU A 149 17.00 12.66 14.57
C LEU A 149 16.92 12.64 13.04
N PHE A 150 15.75 12.29 12.49
CA PHE A 150 15.53 12.11 11.05
C PHE A 150 14.64 13.17 10.41
N SER A 151 14.41 14.31 11.09
CA SER A 151 13.52 15.40 10.62
C SER A 151 13.83 15.93 9.21
N GLY A 152 15.07 15.78 8.71
CA GLY A 152 15.48 16.15 7.35
C GLY A 152 15.75 14.98 6.40
N ALA A 153 15.54 13.74 6.83
CA ALA A 153 15.89 12.55 6.05
C ALA A 153 14.80 12.13 5.03
N ILE A 154 13.57 12.59 5.22
CA ILE A 154 12.41 12.25 4.37
C ILE A 154 12.10 13.40 3.41
N ALA A 155 11.80 13.08 2.16
CA ALA A 155 11.31 14.08 1.21
C ALA A 155 9.94 14.62 1.67
N SER A 156 9.64 15.88 1.38
CA SER A 156 8.36 16.50 1.75
C SER A 156 7.15 15.94 1.00
N THR A 157 7.39 15.33 -0.17
CA THR A 157 6.35 14.72 -1.01
C THR A 157 6.82 13.41 -1.61
N ARG A 158 5.87 12.52 -1.91
CA ARG A 158 6.19 11.24 -2.58
C ARG A 158 6.52 11.42 -4.07
N PRO A 159 7.46 10.63 -4.62
CA PRO A 159 7.94 10.81 -6.00
C PRO A 159 6.90 10.53 -7.10
N MET A 160 5.94 9.64 -6.85
CA MET A 160 4.98 9.19 -7.88
C MET A 160 3.73 10.05 -8.02
N ASP A 161 3.41 10.89 -7.03
CA ASP A 161 2.15 11.63 -7.01
C ASP A 161 2.12 12.89 -6.16
N SER A 162 3.26 13.33 -5.66
CA SER A 162 3.40 14.57 -4.90
C SER A 162 2.47 14.69 -3.68
N MET A 163 1.89 13.59 -3.19
CA MET A 163 1.18 13.62 -1.91
C MET A 163 2.18 13.92 -0.79
N PRO A 164 1.75 14.64 0.26
CA PRO A 164 2.58 14.90 1.43
C PRO A 164 3.19 13.63 2.00
N LEU A 165 4.45 13.73 2.41
CA LEU A 165 5.18 12.65 3.06
C LEU A 165 5.79 13.19 4.35
N HIS A 166 5.36 12.62 5.48
CA HIS A 166 5.75 13.04 6.82
C HIS A 166 5.61 11.86 7.78
N PHE A 167 6.41 11.84 8.84
CA PHE A 167 6.43 10.72 9.79
C PHE A 167 5.07 10.42 10.45
N ASP A 168 4.24 11.43 10.64
CA ASP A 168 2.92 11.33 11.27
C ASP A 168 1.80 10.97 10.30
N LEU A 169 2.04 11.08 8.99
CA LEU A 169 1.02 10.76 7.99
C LEU A 169 0.75 9.25 7.93
N PRO A 170 -0.50 8.85 7.66
CA PRO A 170 -0.86 7.45 7.51
C PRO A 170 -0.07 6.77 6.39
N GLN A 171 0.30 5.52 6.61
CA GLN A 171 1.07 4.73 5.66
C GLN A 171 0.50 3.32 5.51
N GLU A 172 0.85 2.67 4.40
CA GLU A 172 0.48 1.29 4.12
C GLU A 172 1.09 0.33 5.14
N ASP A 173 0.24 -0.37 5.88
CA ASP A 173 0.64 -1.32 6.90
C ASP A 173 1.48 -2.48 6.31
N GLU A 174 1.26 -2.84 5.04
CA GLU A 174 2.02 -3.87 4.36
C GLU A 174 3.51 -3.53 4.23
N CYS A 175 3.89 -2.25 4.21
CA CYS A 175 5.30 -1.87 4.25
C CYS A 175 5.99 -2.40 5.51
N ALA A 176 5.33 -2.31 6.67
CA ALA A 176 5.82 -2.87 7.93
C ALA A 176 5.69 -4.39 7.95
N THR A 177 4.55 -4.92 7.49
CA THR A 177 4.29 -6.37 7.48
C THR A 177 5.31 -7.11 6.62
N CYS A 178 5.70 -6.56 5.47
CA CYS A 178 6.72 -7.12 4.58
C CYS A 178 8.07 -7.32 5.29
N VAL A 179 8.52 -6.36 6.09
CA VAL A 179 9.80 -6.49 6.82
C VAL A 179 9.65 -7.42 8.02
N LEU A 180 8.55 -7.30 8.78
CA LEU A 180 8.27 -8.14 9.95
C LEU A 180 8.08 -9.62 9.59
N SER A 181 7.54 -9.91 8.40
CA SER A 181 7.33 -11.27 7.91
C SER A 181 8.57 -11.87 7.23
N HIS A 182 9.74 -11.23 7.31
CA HIS A 182 10.97 -11.66 6.64
C HIS A 182 10.81 -11.76 5.10
N GLY A 183 9.98 -10.90 4.52
CA GLY A 183 9.73 -10.87 3.08
C GLY A 183 8.64 -11.80 2.57
N ALA A 184 7.86 -12.45 3.45
CA ALA A 184 6.63 -13.16 3.08
C ALA A 184 5.52 -12.15 2.76
N SER A 185 5.70 -11.40 1.67
CA SER A 185 4.81 -10.34 1.21
C SER A 185 5.03 -10.13 -0.28
N TYR A 186 3.95 -9.79 -1.00
CA TYR A 186 4.06 -9.45 -2.42
C TYR A 186 4.84 -8.15 -2.67
N TYR A 187 5.05 -7.31 -1.65
CA TYR A 187 5.88 -6.11 -1.77
C TYR A 187 7.36 -6.44 -1.98
N LEU A 188 7.81 -7.64 -1.60
CA LEU A 188 9.17 -8.09 -1.90
C LEU A 188 9.42 -8.19 -3.41
N ALA A 189 8.38 -8.39 -4.23
CA ALA A 189 8.52 -8.40 -5.69
C ALA A 189 9.01 -7.06 -6.23
N LEU A 190 8.78 -5.95 -5.53
CA LEU A 190 9.32 -4.64 -5.91
C LEU A 190 10.84 -4.55 -5.75
N ALA A 191 11.44 -5.34 -4.86
CA ALA A 191 12.90 -5.42 -4.74
C ALA A 191 13.49 -6.43 -5.74
N PHE A 192 12.79 -7.54 -6.00
CA PHE A 192 13.27 -8.63 -6.85
C PHE A 192 12.30 -8.92 -8.00
N MET A 193 12.11 -7.94 -8.88
CA MET A 193 11.08 -7.98 -9.92
C MET A 193 11.30 -9.11 -10.94
N GLN A 194 12.55 -9.47 -11.22
CA GLN A 194 12.83 -10.64 -12.07
C GLN A 194 12.34 -11.98 -11.44
N GLN A 195 12.08 -12.02 -10.13
CA GLN A 195 11.56 -13.18 -9.38
C GLN A 195 10.10 -13.01 -8.95
N GLU A 196 9.41 -11.99 -9.46
CA GLU A 196 8.02 -11.65 -9.10
C GLU A 196 7.08 -12.86 -9.18
N LYS A 197 7.20 -13.71 -10.21
CA LYS A 197 6.34 -14.89 -10.39
C LYS A 197 6.37 -15.86 -9.19
N SER A 198 7.55 -16.07 -8.57
CA SER A 198 7.64 -16.93 -7.37
C SER A 198 7.06 -16.28 -6.11
N LEU A 199 6.86 -14.96 -6.15
CA LEU A 199 6.31 -14.17 -5.04
C LEU A 199 4.79 -13.97 -5.16
N ARG A 200 4.17 -14.30 -6.31
CA ARG A 200 2.72 -14.19 -6.55
C ARG A 200 1.86 -14.87 -5.49
N LYS A 201 2.35 -15.97 -4.90
CA LYS A 201 1.70 -16.67 -3.79
C LYS A 201 1.37 -15.76 -2.60
N TYR A 202 2.16 -14.70 -2.39
CA TYR A 202 1.93 -13.74 -1.30
C TYR A 202 0.92 -12.63 -1.64
N LEU A 203 0.40 -12.55 -2.87
CA LEU A 203 -0.62 -11.55 -3.21
C LEU A 203 -1.94 -11.88 -2.49
N THR A 204 -2.51 -13.06 -2.77
CA THR A 204 -3.75 -13.54 -2.14
C THR A 204 -3.49 -14.34 -0.86
N ILE A 205 -2.31 -14.96 -0.74
CA ILE A 205 -2.00 -15.95 0.31
C ILE A 205 -2.99 -17.12 0.24
N SER A 206 -3.41 -17.50 -0.98
CA SER A 206 -4.29 -18.64 -1.20
C SER A 206 -3.53 -19.85 -1.78
N PRO A 207 -3.99 -21.08 -1.50
CA PRO A 207 -3.45 -22.28 -2.13
C PRO A 207 -3.54 -22.25 -3.66
N GLU A 208 -4.52 -21.55 -4.24
CA GLU A 208 -4.66 -21.37 -5.70
C GLU A 208 -3.44 -20.69 -6.33
N ASP A 209 -2.83 -19.75 -5.60
CA ASP A 209 -1.63 -19.03 -6.05
C ASP A 209 -0.34 -19.71 -5.55
N GLY A 210 -0.44 -20.90 -4.94
CA GLY A 210 0.69 -21.70 -4.47
C GLY A 210 1.20 -21.33 -3.08
N ALA A 211 0.41 -20.64 -2.26
CA ALA A 211 0.76 -20.37 -0.86
C ALA A 211 0.57 -21.62 0.01
N THR A 212 1.51 -21.87 0.93
CA THR A 212 1.39 -22.94 1.93
C THR A 212 0.79 -22.42 3.25
N PRO A 213 0.34 -23.30 4.16
CA PRO A 213 -0.08 -22.89 5.50
C PRO A 213 1.02 -22.14 6.26
N GLU A 214 2.29 -22.47 6.04
CA GLU A 214 3.43 -21.78 6.64
C GLU A 214 3.58 -20.36 6.08
N ASP A 215 3.36 -20.16 4.78
CA ASP A 215 3.33 -18.82 4.17
C ASP A 215 2.20 -17.96 4.78
N GLU A 216 1.00 -18.52 4.95
CA GLU A 216 -0.13 -17.83 5.61
C GLU A 216 0.21 -17.49 7.06
N ALA A 217 0.74 -18.45 7.82
CA ALA A 217 1.10 -18.26 9.22
C ALA A 217 2.20 -17.20 9.38
N GLN A 218 3.22 -17.21 8.53
CA GLN A 218 4.32 -16.26 8.57
C GLN A 218 3.85 -14.82 8.34
N TRP A 219 3.03 -14.59 7.31
CA TRP A 219 2.44 -13.27 7.06
C TRP A 219 1.47 -12.87 8.19
N THR A 220 0.57 -13.78 8.58
CA THR A 220 -0.46 -13.52 9.60
C THR A 220 0.16 -13.15 10.94
N ASN A 221 1.18 -13.89 11.40
CA ASN A 221 1.83 -13.61 12.67
C ASN A 221 2.50 -12.22 12.67
N ALA A 222 3.19 -11.86 11.58
CA ALA A 222 3.82 -10.55 11.44
C ALA A 222 2.78 -9.42 11.40
N PHE A 223 1.67 -9.63 10.67
CA PHE A 223 0.58 -8.68 10.57
C PHE A 223 -0.09 -8.46 11.93
N LEU A 224 -0.52 -9.53 12.62
CA LEU A 224 -1.15 -9.42 13.93
C LEU A 224 -0.21 -8.81 14.98
N PHE A 225 1.10 -9.13 14.93
CA PHE A 225 2.09 -8.51 15.80
C PHE A 225 2.18 -6.98 15.58
N LEU A 226 2.22 -6.52 14.32
CA LEU A 226 2.17 -5.09 14.00
C LEU A 226 0.90 -4.44 14.58
N LEU A 227 -0.26 -5.06 14.36
CA LEU A 227 -1.54 -4.52 14.83
C LEU A 227 -1.60 -4.42 16.35
N ARG A 228 -1.11 -5.44 17.08
CA ARG A 228 -1.00 -5.41 18.55
C ARG A 228 -0.09 -4.27 19.03
N LYS A 229 1.03 -4.04 18.34
CA LYS A 229 1.88 -2.88 18.65
C LYS A 229 1.18 -1.55 18.39
N LEU A 230 0.39 -1.43 17.33
CA LEU A 230 -0.39 -0.22 17.07
C LEU A 230 -1.46 0.01 18.15
N VAL A 231 -2.11 -1.05 18.65
CA VAL A 231 -3.01 -0.99 19.81
C VAL A 231 -2.28 -0.48 21.05
N LEU A 232 -1.13 -1.09 21.37
CA LEU A 232 -0.33 -0.66 22.52
C LEU A 232 0.10 0.81 22.39
N ARG A 233 0.57 1.22 21.22
CA ARG A 233 0.90 2.62 20.94
C ARG A 233 -0.30 3.55 21.18
N ALA A 234 -1.48 3.18 20.66
CA ALA A 234 -2.70 3.96 20.83
C ALA A 234 -3.10 4.07 22.32
N GLN A 235 -2.98 2.99 23.09
CA GLN A 235 -3.23 2.99 24.54
C GLN A 235 -2.21 3.84 25.31
N LEU A 236 -0.93 3.80 24.94
CA LEU A 236 0.11 4.63 25.58
C LEU A 236 -0.11 6.12 25.33
N GLN A 237 -0.67 6.48 24.18
CA GLN A 237 -1.00 7.87 23.83
C GLN A 237 -2.28 8.34 24.52
N GLU A 238 -3.34 7.54 24.49
CA GLU A 238 -4.66 7.89 25.02
C GLU A 238 -5.35 6.65 25.65
N PRO A 239 -5.03 6.29 26.92
CA PRO A 239 -5.36 5.00 27.54
C PRO A 239 -6.85 4.62 27.58
N ASN A 240 -7.74 5.59 27.52
CA ASN A 240 -9.19 5.39 27.68
C ASN A 240 -10.00 5.74 26.44
N LYS A 241 -9.33 6.11 25.34
CA LYS A 241 -10.01 6.60 24.14
C LYS A 241 -10.33 5.42 23.23
N LYS A 242 -11.63 5.16 23.07
CA LYS A 242 -12.12 4.16 22.13
C LYS A 242 -12.04 4.72 20.72
N ARG A 243 -11.19 4.11 19.90
CA ARG A 243 -10.97 4.45 18.50
C ARG A 243 -11.01 3.19 17.65
N ARG A 244 -11.41 3.33 16.39
CA ARG A 244 -11.40 2.27 15.39
C ARG A 244 -10.03 2.23 14.71
N MET A 245 -9.52 1.04 14.45
CA MET A 245 -8.25 0.88 13.74
C MET A 245 -8.49 1.07 12.23
N LEU A 246 -7.77 2.01 11.62
CA LEU A 246 -7.72 2.19 10.17
C LEU A 246 -6.50 1.50 9.58
N LEU A 247 -6.74 0.64 8.60
CA LEU A 247 -5.74 -0.10 7.86
C LEU A 247 -5.93 0.12 6.37
N LYS A 248 -4.82 0.13 5.63
CA LYS A 248 -4.84 0.37 4.19
C LYS A 248 -3.59 -0.25 3.61
N SER A 249 -3.75 -1.23 2.73
CA SER A 249 -2.76 -1.49 1.68
C SER A 249 -3.49 -2.04 0.46
N PRO A 250 -3.13 -1.65 -0.78
CA PRO A 250 -3.82 -2.12 -1.98
C PRO A 250 -4.00 -3.64 -2.01
N ILE A 251 -2.97 -4.42 -1.68
CA ILE A 251 -3.05 -5.88 -1.75
C ILE A 251 -4.01 -6.52 -0.74
N HIS A 252 -4.52 -5.77 0.26
CA HIS A 252 -5.63 -6.25 1.10
C HIS A 252 -6.89 -6.53 0.26
N THR A 253 -7.05 -5.89 -0.90
CA THR A 253 -8.10 -6.21 -1.88
C THR A 253 -8.10 -7.68 -2.28
N ALA A 254 -6.92 -8.29 -2.44
CA ALA A 254 -6.79 -9.70 -2.80
C ALA A 254 -6.94 -10.63 -1.59
N ARG A 255 -6.94 -10.08 -0.37
CA ARG A 255 -6.89 -10.82 0.90
C ARG A 255 -8.18 -10.68 1.72
N VAL A 256 -9.26 -10.14 1.15
CA VAL A 256 -10.56 -10.00 1.82
C VAL A 256 -11.00 -11.31 2.51
N PRO A 257 -10.88 -12.52 1.90
CA PRO A 257 -11.22 -13.77 2.59
C PRO A 257 -10.42 -14.00 3.89
N LEU A 258 -9.09 -13.82 3.84
CA LEU A 258 -8.21 -13.98 4.99
C LEU A 258 -8.51 -12.93 6.06
N LEU A 259 -8.67 -11.67 5.66
CA LEU A 259 -8.96 -10.57 6.60
C LEU A 259 -10.31 -10.75 7.29
N ARG A 260 -11.34 -11.24 6.58
CA ARG A 260 -12.65 -11.56 7.16
C ARG A 260 -12.58 -12.73 8.14
N LYS A 261 -11.70 -13.72 7.90
CA LYS A 261 -11.40 -14.80 8.87
C LYS A 261 -10.73 -14.26 10.13
N LEU A 262 -9.79 -13.32 10.00
CA LEU A 262 -9.09 -12.71 11.13
C LEU A 262 -9.96 -11.71 11.90
N PHE A 263 -10.81 -10.97 11.19
CA PHE A 263 -11.65 -9.89 11.72
C PHE A 263 -13.09 -10.01 11.19
N PRO A 264 -13.93 -10.87 11.80
CA PRO A 264 -15.29 -11.12 11.30
C PRO A 264 -16.23 -9.91 11.33
N LYS A 265 -15.90 -8.86 12.11
CA LYS A 265 -16.66 -7.61 12.19
C LYS A 265 -15.96 -6.46 11.46
N ALA A 266 -14.96 -6.76 10.63
CA ALA A 266 -14.27 -5.74 9.84
C ALA A 266 -15.22 -5.05 8.86
N THR A 267 -14.88 -3.80 8.54
CA THR A 267 -15.54 -3.02 7.50
C THR A 267 -14.55 -2.79 6.36
N PHE A 268 -14.94 -3.01 5.12
CA PHE A 268 -14.09 -2.82 3.95
C PHE A 268 -14.61 -1.66 3.09
N ILE A 269 -13.75 -0.68 2.82
CA ILE A 269 -14.06 0.42 1.90
C ILE A 269 -13.29 0.19 0.61
N TYR A 270 -13.97 -0.26 -0.44
CA TYR A 270 -13.38 -0.58 -1.73
C TYR A 270 -13.45 0.62 -2.69
N LEU A 271 -12.29 1.20 -2.99
CA LEU A 271 -12.19 2.29 -3.96
C LEU A 271 -11.99 1.79 -5.37
N HIS A 272 -12.85 2.25 -6.27
CA HIS A 272 -12.78 1.97 -7.70
C HIS A 272 -12.56 3.22 -8.55
N ARG A 273 -11.86 3.05 -9.68
CA ARG A 273 -11.54 4.13 -10.63
C ARG A 273 -11.42 3.53 -12.04
N ASP A 274 -11.64 4.36 -13.06
CA ASP A 274 -11.43 4.02 -14.47
C ASP A 274 -10.13 3.21 -14.67
N PRO A 275 -10.20 1.95 -15.15
CA PRO A 275 -9.05 1.07 -15.34
C PRO A 275 -7.94 1.68 -16.18
N TYR A 276 -8.28 2.48 -17.20
CA TYR A 276 -7.28 3.16 -18.03
C TYR A 276 -6.43 4.11 -17.19
N LYS A 277 -7.08 4.94 -16.37
CA LYS A 277 -6.39 5.90 -15.48
C LYS A 277 -5.62 5.18 -14.37
N VAL A 278 -6.14 4.06 -13.87
CA VAL A 278 -5.46 3.25 -12.86
C VAL A 278 -4.16 2.66 -13.43
N LEU A 279 -4.25 1.91 -14.53
CA LEU A 279 -3.10 1.20 -15.08
C LEU A 279 -2.04 2.15 -15.63
N GLN A 280 -2.44 3.24 -16.28
CA GLN A 280 -1.53 4.29 -16.71
C GLN A 280 -0.82 4.95 -15.53
N SER A 281 -1.55 5.28 -14.46
CA SER A 281 -0.93 5.86 -13.27
C SER A 281 -0.04 4.85 -12.52
N SER A 282 -0.34 3.55 -12.61
CA SER A 282 0.49 2.50 -12.03
C SER A 282 1.80 2.33 -12.80
N ALA A 283 1.76 2.39 -14.14
CA ALA A 283 2.96 2.43 -14.97
C ALA A 283 3.83 3.65 -14.65
N HIS A 284 3.22 4.84 -14.54
CA HIS A 284 3.95 6.03 -14.10
C HIS A 284 4.58 5.85 -12.71
N MET A 285 3.86 5.24 -11.76
CA MET A 285 4.39 4.93 -10.42
C MET A 285 5.59 3.97 -10.51
N ALA A 286 5.52 2.95 -11.35
CA ALA A 286 6.66 2.06 -11.57
C ALA A 286 7.87 2.82 -12.14
N ASN A 287 7.64 3.71 -13.10
CA ASN A 287 8.71 4.51 -13.73
C ASN A 287 9.32 5.58 -12.80
N THR A 288 8.67 5.93 -11.70
CA THR A 288 9.11 7.02 -10.81
C THR A 288 9.54 6.54 -9.43
N ALA A 289 8.90 5.49 -8.88
CA ALA A 289 9.09 5.07 -7.50
C ALA A 289 9.78 3.71 -7.36
N PHE A 290 9.48 2.72 -8.21
CA PHE A 290 10.03 1.36 -8.03
C PHE A 290 11.56 1.31 -8.17
N TRP A 291 12.13 2.24 -8.94
CA TRP A 291 13.59 2.40 -9.09
C TRP A 291 14.36 2.68 -7.79
N TYR A 292 13.71 3.25 -6.76
CA TYR A 292 14.30 3.41 -5.43
C TYR A 292 14.38 2.07 -4.65
N ILE A 293 13.64 1.06 -5.10
CA ILE A 293 13.41 -0.21 -4.38
C ILE A 293 14.19 -1.36 -5.01
N TYR A 294 14.25 -1.42 -6.35
CA TYR A 294 14.86 -2.53 -7.09
C TYR A 294 16.25 -2.95 -6.59
N LEU A 295 16.50 -4.25 -6.56
CA LEU A 295 17.82 -4.84 -6.36
C LEU A 295 18.25 -5.68 -7.57
N ASN A 296 17.37 -5.82 -8.56
CA ASN A 296 17.67 -6.28 -9.92
C ASN A 296 16.92 -5.43 -10.94
N THR A 297 17.41 -5.41 -12.19
CA THR A 297 16.87 -4.56 -13.26
C THR A 297 15.81 -5.35 -14.03
N PRO A 298 14.50 -5.02 -13.93
CA PRO A 298 13.48 -5.70 -14.74
C PRO A 298 13.47 -5.18 -16.19
N SER A 299 12.90 -5.98 -17.10
CA SER A 299 12.52 -5.52 -18.44
C SER A 299 11.16 -4.82 -18.44
N ASP A 300 10.87 -4.07 -19.51
CA ASP A 300 9.59 -3.40 -19.70
C ASP A 300 8.41 -4.38 -19.72
N GLU A 301 8.59 -5.56 -20.33
CA GLU A 301 7.59 -6.61 -20.37
C GLU A 301 7.31 -7.15 -18.96
N GLN A 302 8.33 -7.30 -18.12
CA GLN A 302 8.17 -7.78 -16.76
C GLN A 302 7.36 -6.79 -15.90
N VAL A 303 7.65 -5.49 -15.98
CA VAL A 303 6.93 -4.47 -15.21
C VAL A 303 5.52 -4.25 -15.74
N THR A 304 5.34 -4.30 -17.07
CA THR A 304 4.01 -4.23 -17.71
C THR A 304 3.14 -5.41 -17.28
N GLU A 305 3.65 -6.65 -17.41
CA GLU A 305 2.90 -7.85 -17.01
C GLU A 305 2.64 -7.89 -15.51
N TYR A 306 3.59 -7.47 -14.66
CA TYR A 306 3.35 -7.31 -13.22
C TYR A 306 2.15 -6.39 -12.95
N THR A 307 2.12 -5.23 -13.62
CA THR A 307 1.07 -4.22 -13.42
C THR A 307 -0.29 -4.73 -13.87
N LEU A 308 -0.37 -5.35 -15.05
CA LEU A 308 -1.61 -5.92 -15.60
C LEU A 308 -2.10 -7.12 -14.79
N TRP A 309 -1.19 -8.04 -14.45
CA TRP A 309 -1.52 -9.25 -13.69
C TRP A 309 -1.98 -8.91 -12.27
N GLN A 310 -1.28 -7.99 -11.59
CA GLN A 310 -1.68 -7.55 -10.26
C GLN A 310 -3.11 -6.98 -10.29
N PHE A 311 -3.42 -6.11 -11.26
CA PHE A 311 -4.77 -5.56 -11.40
C PHE A 311 -5.81 -6.67 -11.60
N GLU A 312 -5.59 -7.56 -12.56
CA GLU A 312 -6.52 -8.64 -12.87
C GLU A 312 -6.72 -9.59 -11.67
N ARG A 313 -5.63 -10.03 -11.04
CA ARG A 313 -5.70 -10.99 -9.93
C ARG A 313 -6.32 -10.38 -8.68
N MET A 314 -5.99 -9.13 -8.35
CA MET A 314 -6.62 -8.42 -7.24
C MET A 314 -8.11 -8.22 -7.48
N TRP A 315 -8.51 -7.85 -8.71
CA TRP A 315 -9.93 -7.70 -9.05
C TRP A 315 -10.67 -9.02 -8.90
N LYS A 316 -10.12 -10.12 -9.45
CA LYS A 316 -10.71 -11.45 -9.30
C LYS A 316 -10.86 -11.83 -7.82
N GLY A 317 -9.79 -11.75 -7.04
CA GLY A 317 -9.81 -12.11 -5.62
C GLY A 317 -10.82 -11.29 -4.81
N TYR A 318 -10.92 -9.99 -5.10
CA TYR A 318 -11.93 -9.13 -4.49
C TYR A 318 -13.34 -9.52 -4.91
N ASN A 319 -13.61 -9.58 -6.22
CA ASN A 319 -14.95 -9.81 -6.74
C ASN A 319 -15.49 -11.17 -6.28
N ASP A 320 -14.66 -12.21 -6.26
CA ASP A 320 -15.05 -13.53 -5.75
C ASP A 320 -15.41 -13.49 -4.25
N ALA A 321 -14.74 -12.65 -3.45
CA ALA A 321 -14.98 -12.52 -2.02
C ALA A 321 -16.11 -11.53 -1.64
N ALA A 322 -16.39 -10.57 -2.53
CA ALA A 322 -17.30 -9.46 -2.28
C ALA A 322 -18.73 -9.77 -2.72
N VAL A 323 -18.92 -10.61 -3.74
CA VAL A 323 -20.22 -10.83 -4.35
C VAL A 323 -20.95 -12.00 -3.69
N VAL A 324 -22.13 -11.70 -3.15
CA VAL A 324 -22.99 -12.72 -2.50
C VAL A 324 -24.11 -13.21 -3.41
N ASP A 325 -24.47 -12.44 -4.43
CA ASP A 325 -25.47 -12.82 -5.43
C ASP A 325 -25.21 -12.08 -6.77
N GLN A 326 -25.47 -12.76 -7.88
CA GLN A 326 -25.36 -12.26 -9.26
C GLN A 326 -26.68 -12.48 -10.03
N THR A 327 -27.82 -12.24 -9.39
CA THR A 327 -29.13 -12.25 -10.05
C THR A 327 -29.31 -11.02 -10.96
N ASN A 328 -29.89 -11.24 -12.15
CA ASN A 328 -30.34 -10.17 -13.07
C ASN A 328 -29.27 -9.12 -13.47
N SER A 329 -28.03 -9.55 -13.71
CA SER A 329 -26.93 -8.67 -14.16
C SER A 329 -26.56 -7.53 -13.20
N THR A 330 -27.07 -7.54 -11.96
CA THR A 330 -26.70 -6.58 -10.91
C THR A 330 -25.95 -7.31 -9.81
N ARG A 331 -24.76 -6.82 -9.48
CA ARG A 331 -23.89 -7.45 -8.49
C ARG A 331 -24.33 -7.06 -7.09
N LYS A 332 -24.77 -8.02 -6.28
CA LYS A 332 -25.05 -7.79 -4.86
C LYS A 332 -23.78 -7.99 -4.05
N VAL A 333 -23.33 -6.92 -3.42
CA VAL A 333 -22.12 -6.89 -2.60
C VAL A 333 -22.45 -7.26 -1.16
N ALA A 334 -21.53 -7.94 -0.48
CA ALA A 334 -21.61 -8.27 0.93
C ALA A 334 -21.76 -7.01 1.80
N GLY A 335 -22.54 -7.11 2.88
CA GLY A 335 -22.91 -5.96 3.71
C GLY A 335 -21.77 -5.35 4.54
N ASP A 336 -20.62 -6.02 4.63
CA ASP A 336 -19.39 -5.54 5.25
C ASP A 336 -18.52 -4.70 4.29
N ILE A 337 -18.95 -4.52 3.04
CA ILE A 337 -18.21 -3.80 2.01
C ILE A 337 -19.02 -2.59 1.52
N LEU A 338 -18.37 -1.42 1.52
CA LEU A 338 -18.81 -0.21 0.83
C LEU A 338 -17.93 0.03 -0.40
N GLU A 339 -18.53 0.06 -1.58
CA GLU A 339 -17.85 0.44 -2.81
C GLU A 339 -17.99 1.94 -3.07
N LEU A 340 -16.86 2.61 -3.22
CA LEU A 340 -16.79 4.06 -3.37
C LEU A 340 -16.02 4.43 -4.64
N SER A 341 -16.65 5.23 -5.50
CA SER A 341 -16.02 5.75 -6.71
C SER A 341 -15.00 6.84 -6.37
N TYR A 342 -13.82 6.77 -6.99
CA TYR A 342 -12.83 7.86 -6.95
C TYR A 342 -13.44 9.21 -7.37
N ASN A 343 -14.34 9.21 -8.36
CA ASN A 343 -14.97 10.44 -8.83
C ASN A 343 -15.84 11.08 -7.73
N ASN A 344 -16.60 10.26 -6.99
CA ASN A 344 -17.41 10.75 -5.87
C ASN A 344 -16.52 11.27 -4.75
N LEU A 345 -15.43 10.57 -4.42
CA LEU A 345 -14.50 11.01 -3.39
C LEU A 345 -13.88 12.37 -3.71
N VAL A 346 -13.54 12.65 -4.97
CA VAL A 346 -12.92 13.92 -5.36
C VAL A 346 -13.94 15.04 -5.52
N THR A 347 -15.13 14.76 -6.06
CA THR A 347 -16.14 15.79 -6.35
C THR A 347 -17.06 16.09 -5.16
N GLN A 348 -17.30 15.10 -4.30
CA GLN A 348 -18.19 15.16 -3.13
C GLN A 348 -17.53 14.45 -1.93
N PRO A 349 -16.37 14.94 -1.45
CA PRO A 349 -15.60 14.28 -0.39
C PRO A 349 -16.37 14.16 0.92
N ILE A 350 -17.11 15.19 1.34
CA ILE A 350 -17.88 15.18 2.59
C ILE A 350 -18.98 14.11 2.55
N GLU A 351 -19.73 14.03 1.46
CA GLU A 351 -20.78 13.01 1.30
C GLU A 351 -20.19 11.59 1.20
N SER A 352 -19.01 11.44 0.60
CA SER A 352 -18.29 10.17 0.58
C SER A 352 -17.84 9.75 1.99
N LEU A 353 -17.37 10.70 2.81
CA LEU A 353 -16.99 10.45 4.20
C LEU A 353 -18.22 10.10 5.06
N LYS A 354 -19.35 10.79 4.90
CA LYS A 354 -20.61 10.45 5.56
C LYS A 354 -21.05 9.02 5.26
N GLN A 355 -20.92 8.56 4.01
CA GLN A 355 -21.22 7.18 3.64
C GLN A 355 -20.32 6.18 4.37
N VAL A 356 -19.00 6.46 4.46
CA VAL A 356 -18.05 5.62 5.19
C VAL A 356 -18.40 5.55 6.68
N TYR A 357 -18.70 6.67 7.32
CA TYR A 357 -19.08 6.71 8.74
C TYR A 357 -20.36 5.94 9.01
N ASN A 358 -21.40 6.17 8.20
CA ASN A 358 -22.66 5.46 8.30
C ASN A 358 -22.48 3.95 8.13
N HIS A 359 -21.69 3.53 7.13
CA HIS A 359 -21.41 2.12 6.87
C HIS A 359 -20.58 1.47 7.98
N ALA A 360 -19.65 2.20 8.60
CA ALA A 360 -18.85 1.73 9.73
C ALA A 360 -19.59 1.76 11.07
N GLY A 361 -20.82 2.30 11.11
CA GLY A 361 -21.62 2.48 12.32
C GLY A 361 -21.07 3.55 13.27
N ILE A 362 -20.37 4.55 12.74
CA ILE A 362 -19.77 5.65 13.52
C ILE A 362 -20.63 6.90 13.35
N SER A 363 -20.96 7.55 14.48
CA SER A 363 -21.76 8.78 14.48
C SER A 363 -21.03 9.92 13.78
N TRP A 364 -21.73 10.58 12.85
CA TRP A 364 -21.26 11.81 12.22
C TRP A 364 -21.70 13.03 13.02
N THR A 365 -20.75 13.85 13.49
CA THR A 365 -21.02 15.05 14.30
C THR A 365 -20.66 16.34 13.55
N GLU A 366 -21.16 17.47 14.02
CA GLU A 366 -20.82 18.79 13.45
C GLU A 366 -19.31 19.11 13.57
N GLU A 367 -18.67 18.66 14.65
CA GLU A 367 -17.23 18.81 14.85
C GLU A 367 -16.43 18.02 13.81
N ILE A 368 -16.83 16.77 13.57
CA ILE A 368 -16.24 15.91 12.53
C ILE A 368 -16.40 16.56 11.15
N GLU A 369 -17.60 17.05 10.83
CA GLU A 369 -17.86 17.72 9.55
C GLU A 369 -16.97 18.96 9.38
N SER A 370 -16.88 19.80 10.41
CA SER A 370 -16.03 21.00 10.41
C SER A 370 -14.55 20.67 10.21
N ASN A 371 -14.05 19.62 10.87
CA ASN A 371 -12.67 19.16 10.67
C ASN A 371 -12.45 18.73 9.21
N TYR A 372 -13.32 17.89 8.66
CA TYR A 372 -13.19 17.42 7.29
C TYR A 372 -13.31 18.53 6.24
N GLN A 373 -14.18 19.52 6.46
CA GLN A 373 -14.27 20.68 5.58
C GLN A 373 -12.93 21.44 5.51
N LYS A 374 -12.22 21.59 6.63
CA LYS A 374 -10.89 22.21 6.66
C LYS A 374 -9.86 21.37 5.90
N GLN A 375 -9.85 20.06 6.11
CA GLN A 375 -8.91 19.15 5.43
C GLN A 375 -9.15 19.11 3.92
N VAL A 376 -10.41 19.03 3.49
CA VAL A 376 -10.79 19.10 2.07
C VAL A 376 -10.38 20.43 1.45
N ALA A 377 -10.61 21.55 2.15
CA ALA A 377 -10.19 22.87 1.66
C ALA A 377 -8.66 22.96 1.50
N ALA A 378 -7.88 22.37 2.41
CA ALA A 378 -6.42 22.31 2.31
C ALA A 378 -5.93 21.54 1.07
N LEU A 379 -6.74 20.59 0.57
CA LEU A 379 -6.45 19.78 -0.62
C LEU A 379 -6.92 20.42 -1.93
N ALA A 380 -7.62 21.55 -1.90
CA ALA A 380 -8.19 22.19 -3.10
C ALA A 380 -7.14 22.52 -4.19
N ASN A 381 -5.89 22.75 -3.78
CA ASN A 381 -4.78 23.07 -4.70
C ASN A 381 -3.99 21.83 -5.15
N TYR A 382 -4.36 20.63 -4.71
CA TYR A 382 -3.67 19.40 -5.09
C TYR A 382 -3.86 19.11 -6.58
N LYS A 383 -2.75 18.92 -7.31
CA LYS A 383 -2.77 18.62 -8.73
C LYS A 383 -2.58 17.12 -8.95
N VAL A 384 -3.58 16.50 -9.55
CA VAL A 384 -3.47 15.12 -10.03
C VAL A 384 -2.58 15.12 -11.28
N ASN A 385 -1.71 14.12 -11.40
CA ASN A 385 -0.89 13.91 -12.59
C ASN A 385 -1.76 13.85 -13.85
N GLN A 386 -1.33 14.55 -14.89
CA GLN A 386 -1.89 14.44 -16.22
C GLN A 386 -1.02 13.51 -17.06
N PHE A 387 -1.68 12.69 -17.87
CA PHE A 387 -1.03 11.70 -18.72
C PHE A 387 -1.51 11.86 -20.15
N VAL A 388 -0.66 11.48 -21.11
CA VAL A 388 -1.01 11.39 -22.54
C VAL A 388 -2.07 10.31 -22.78
N ASP A 389 -2.67 10.29 -23.96
CA ASP A 389 -3.60 9.21 -24.29
C ASP A 389 -2.86 7.88 -24.49
N LEU A 390 -3.44 6.80 -23.97
CA LEU A 390 -2.90 5.45 -24.14
C LEU A 390 -2.99 5.02 -25.62
N PRO A 391 -1.96 4.36 -26.17
CA PRO A 391 -2.01 3.74 -27.49
C PRO A 391 -3.22 2.81 -27.64
N ALA A 392 -3.80 2.79 -28.84
CA ALA A 392 -5.03 2.02 -29.10
C ALA A 392 -4.87 0.53 -28.81
N SER A 393 -3.69 -0.04 -29.07
CA SER A 393 -3.42 -1.45 -28.81
C SER A 393 -3.30 -1.76 -27.32
N LEU A 394 -2.58 -0.92 -26.56
CA LEU A 394 -2.53 -1.02 -25.10
C LEU A 394 -3.92 -0.85 -24.46
N ARG A 395 -4.77 0.05 -24.99
CA ARG A 395 -6.18 0.14 -24.57
C ARG A 395 -6.93 -1.18 -24.75
N ARG A 396 -6.75 -1.87 -25.89
CA ARG A 396 -7.38 -3.19 -26.12
C ARG A 396 -6.90 -4.24 -25.12
N VAL A 397 -5.60 -4.24 -24.79
CA VAL A 397 -5.05 -5.14 -23.75
C VAL A 397 -5.71 -4.85 -22.40
N ILE A 398 -5.83 -3.58 -22.02
CA ILE A 398 -6.50 -3.17 -20.78
C ILE A 398 -7.98 -3.58 -20.77
N GLN A 399 -8.72 -3.31 -21.85
CA GLN A 399 -10.14 -3.72 -21.98
C GLN A 399 -10.30 -5.23 -21.80
N MET A 400 -9.42 -6.02 -22.41
CA MET A 400 -9.43 -7.48 -22.30
C MET A 400 -9.17 -7.93 -20.85
N ARG A 401 -8.07 -7.49 -20.24
CA ARG A 401 -7.62 -7.90 -18.90
C ARG A 401 -8.53 -7.38 -17.78
N ALA A 402 -9.15 -6.21 -17.97
CA ALA A 402 -10.03 -5.56 -16.99
C ALA A 402 -11.52 -5.68 -17.32
N LYS A 403 -11.92 -6.55 -18.26
CA LYS A 403 -13.32 -6.65 -18.76
C LYS A 403 -14.36 -6.74 -17.64
N GLY A 404 -14.14 -7.62 -16.67
CA GLY A 404 -15.06 -7.79 -15.54
C GLY A 404 -15.21 -6.54 -14.68
N TYR A 405 -14.12 -5.77 -14.53
CA TYR A 405 -14.09 -4.52 -13.77
C TYR A 405 -14.84 -3.41 -14.50
N PHE A 406 -14.61 -3.27 -15.81
CA PHE A 406 -15.35 -2.30 -16.65
C PHE A 406 -16.86 -2.53 -16.52
N SER A 407 -17.31 -3.78 -16.67
CA SER A 407 -18.72 -4.13 -16.56
C SER A 407 -19.27 -3.93 -15.15
N ALA A 408 -18.51 -4.30 -14.11
CA ALA A 408 -19.00 -4.23 -12.73
C ALA A 408 -19.25 -2.80 -12.23
N PHE A 409 -18.52 -1.82 -12.76
CA PHE A 409 -18.61 -0.41 -12.33
C PHE A 409 -19.09 0.54 -13.44
N ASN A 410 -19.55 0.01 -14.57
CA ASN A 410 -20.07 0.77 -15.72
C ASN A 410 -19.07 1.82 -16.26
N TYR A 411 -17.78 1.47 -16.33
CA TYR A 411 -16.79 2.36 -16.96
C TYR A 411 -16.86 2.28 -18.49
N PRO A 412 -16.68 3.41 -19.20
CA PRO A 412 -16.66 3.43 -20.66
C PRO A 412 -15.44 2.67 -21.20
N GLN A 413 -15.63 1.88 -22.25
CA GLN A 413 -14.57 1.10 -22.92
C GLN A 413 -14.01 1.83 -24.12
#